data_AF-A0A3P1YGK1-F1
#
_entry.id   AF-A0A3P1YGK1-F1
#
_cell.length_a   1.000
_cell.length_b   1.000
_cell.length_c   1.000
_cell.angle_alpha   90.00
_cell.angle_beta   90.00
_cell.angle_gamma   90.00
#
_symmetry.space_group_name_H-M   'P 1'
#
loop_
_entity.id
_entity.type
_entity.pdbx_description
1 polymer ?
#
loop_
_entity_poly.entity_id
_entity_poly.type
_entity_poly.pdbx_seq_one_letter_code
_entity_poly.pdbx_strand_id
1 'polypeptide(L)'
;MYCYKNPLTALDVNGCTQLTSLQCYENQLTTLNVSGCTQLKQLHCFENQLTALDVSGCTQLMWLSCFENLLTALNVSRCTQLKQLDCFRNNFSTAALNQLYCSLPNRSGLSYGTIRPAKDASDPQHANVIASSGSIAIGKNWEVQYDNESIISTTGTETCGPAQNYYDFKAGGLYYKKTSGSTVRVTTEQSTLN
;
A
#
# COMPACT_ATOMS: atom_id res chain seq x y z
N MET A 1 -13.18 10.86 -11.40
CA MET A 1 -13.54 9.90 -12.47
C MET A 1 -14.13 8.67 -11.81
N TYR A 2 -15.28 8.21 -12.31
CA TYR A 2 -16.00 7.06 -11.78
C TYR A 2 -16.13 6.02 -12.89
N CYS A 3 -15.58 4.83 -12.66
CA CYS A 3 -15.61 3.69 -13.59
C CYS A 3 -15.67 2.35 -12.83
N TYR A 4 -16.14 2.39 -11.59
CA TYR A 4 -16.29 1.22 -10.72
C TYR A 4 -17.43 0.30 -11.18
N LYS A 5 -17.44 -0.95 -10.72
CA LYS A 5 -18.48 -1.96 -11.03
C LYS A 5 -18.64 -2.23 -12.53
N ASN A 6 -17.52 -2.43 -13.21
CA ASN A 6 -17.49 -2.82 -14.61
C ASN A 6 -16.57 -4.05 -14.79
N PRO A 7 -16.69 -4.81 -15.88
CA PRO A 7 -15.74 -5.87 -16.17
C PRO A 7 -14.46 -5.31 -16.86
N LEU A 8 -13.94 -4.15 -16.43
CA LEU A 8 -12.74 -3.57 -17.06
C LEU A 8 -11.53 -4.42 -16.70
N THR A 9 -10.80 -4.84 -17.73
CA THR A 9 -9.49 -5.52 -17.60
C THR A 9 -8.32 -4.55 -17.73
N ALA A 10 -8.56 -3.37 -18.31
CA ALA A 10 -7.60 -2.29 -18.43
C ALA A 10 -8.28 -0.94 -18.21
N LEU A 11 -7.53 -0.01 -17.63
CA LEU A 11 -7.94 1.38 -17.43
C LEU A 11 -6.75 2.28 -17.75
N ASP A 12 -6.92 3.17 -18.72
CA ASP A 12 -5.92 4.18 -19.06
C ASP A 12 -6.34 5.55 -18.49
N VAL A 13 -5.52 6.08 -17.59
CA VAL A 13 -5.66 7.43 -17.02
C VAL A 13 -4.41 8.27 -17.31
N ASN A 14 -3.57 7.86 -18.26
CA ASN A 14 -2.43 8.67 -18.68
C ASN A 14 -2.91 10.01 -19.24
N GLY A 15 -2.23 11.09 -18.87
CA GLY A 15 -2.61 12.45 -19.27
C GLY A 15 -3.76 13.05 -18.47
N CYS A 16 -4.41 12.31 -17.56
CA CYS A 16 -5.38 12.85 -16.61
C CYS A 16 -4.71 13.61 -15.46
N THR A 17 -3.81 14.57 -15.76
CA THR A 17 -2.97 15.29 -14.79
C THR A 17 -3.75 16.10 -13.77
N GLN A 18 -4.97 16.53 -14.13
CA GLN A 18 -5.88 17.29 -13.28
C GLN A 18 -6.82 16.40 -12.44
N LEU A 19 -6.71 15.08 -12.54
CA LEU A 19 -7.59 14.15 -11.83
C LEU A 19 -7.32 14.22 -10.32
N THR A 20 -8.34 14.58 -9.55
CA THR A 20 -8.26 14.70 -8.08
C THR A 20 -8.84 13.50 -7.35
N SER A 21 -9.73 12.74 -8.00
CA SER A 21 -10.36 11.54 -7.42
C SER A 21 -10.58 10.49 -8.51
N LEU A 22 -10.12 9.27 -8.25
CA LEU A 22 -10.30 8.10 -9.12
C LEU A 22 -11.01 6.98 -8.35
N GLN A 23 -12.16 6.54 -8.86
CA GLN A 23 -12.91 5.39 -8.37
C GLN A 23 -13.02 4.34 -9.49
N CYS A 24 -12.24 3.28 -9.36
CA CYS A 24 -12.16 2.15 -10.31
C CYS A 24 -12.25 0.79 -9.59
N TYR A 25 -12.89 0.77 -8.43
CA TYR A 25 -13.11 -0.44 -7.65
C TYR A 25 -14.10 -1.41 -8.30
N GLU A 26 -14.13 -2.66 -7.86
CA GLU A 26 -15.02 -3.71 -8.43
C GLU A 26 -14.84 -3.84 -9.96
N ASN A 27 -13.59 -4.10 -10.38
CA ASN A 27 -13.23 -4.36 -11.77
C ASN A 27 -12.33 -5.62 -11.85
N GLN A 28 -11.74 -5.89 -13.01
CA GLN A 28 -10.82 -7.01 -13.25
C GLN A 28 -9.42 -6.51 -13.60
N LEU A 29 -9.03 -5.34 -13.08
CA LEU A 29 -7.74 -4.73 -13.38
C LEU A 29 -6.62 -5.56 -12.76
N THR A 30 -5.66 -5.98 -13.59
CA THR A 30 -4.42 -6.63 -13.14
C THR A 30 -3.28 -5.62 -12.96
N THR A 31 -3.40 -4.47 -13.60
CA THR A 31 -2.48 -3.33 -13.49
C THR A 31 -3.25 -2.03 -13.45
N LEU A 32 -2.70 -1.03 -12.76
CA LEU A 32 -3.22 0.32 -12.71
C LEU A 32 -2.06 1.32 -12.67
N ASN A 33 -1.95 2.17 -13.69
CA ASN A 33 -0.92 3.20 -13.75
C ASN A 33 -1.52 4.57 -13.40
N VAL A 34 -1.16 5.10 -12.23
CA VAL A 34 -1.56 6.44 -11.76
C VAL A 34 -0.39 7.42 -11.65
N SER A 35 0.78 7.06 -12.18
CA SER A 35 2.01 7.86 -12.04
C SER A 35 1.91 9.28 -12.60
N GLY A 36 1.08 9.50 -13.63
CA GLY A 36 0.81 10.81 -14.22
C GLY A 36 -0.28 11.63 -13.50
N CYS A 37 -0.98 11.05 -12.52
CA CYS A 37 -2.07 11.70 -11.79
C CYS A 37 -1.54 12.46 -10.57
N THR A 38 -0.69 13.48 -10.80
CA THR A 38 0.06 14.17 -9.73
C THR A 38 -0.84 14.94 -8.75
N GLN A 39 -2.05 15.33 -9.19
CA GLN A 39 -3.05 16.03 -8.38
C GLN A 39 -4.04 15.09 -7.67
N LEU A 40 -3.85 13.78 -7.77
CA LEU A 40 -4.75 12.79 -7.20
C LEU A 40 -4.74 12.84 -5.67
N LYS A 41 -5.91 13.07 -5.08
CA LYS A 41 -6.14 13.14 -3.63
C LYS A 41 -6.82 11.88 -3.10
N GLN A 42 -7.62 11.22 -3.93
CA GLN A 42 -8.39 10.03 -3.57
C GLN A 42 -8.20 8.95 -4.64
N LEU A 43 -7.81 7.76 -4.20
CA LEU A 43 -7.72 6.57 -5.05
C LEU A 43 -8.48 5.41 -4.41
N HIS A 44 -9.53 4.96 -5.07
CA HIS A 44 -10.30 3.77 -4.70
C HIS A 44 -10.19 2.73 -5.82
N CYS A 45 -9.37 1.71 -5.57
CA CYS A 45 -9.04 0.64 -6.51
C CYS A 45 -9.20 -0.75 -5.90
N PHE A 46 -10.01 -0.85 -4.83
CA PHE A 46 -10.29 -2.11 -4.15
C PHE A 46 -11.10 -3.07 -5.03
N GLU A 47 -11.15 -4.36 -4.65
CA GLU A 47 -11.87 -5.41 -5.38
C GLU A 47 -11.44 -5.46 -6.86
N ASN A 48 -10.14 -5.68 -7.06
CA ASN A 48 -9.50 -5.88 -8.35
C ASN A 48 -8.49 -7.04 -8.24
N GLN A 49 -7.66 -7.23 -9.27
CA GLN A 49 -6.63 -8.28 -9.33
C GLN A 49 -5.23 -7.67 -9.38
N LEU A 50 -5.04 -6.50 -8.78
CA LEU A 50 -3.76 -5.78 -8.83
C LEU A 50 -2.70 -6.57 -8.06
N THR A 51 -1.63 -6.94 -8.76
CA THR A 51 -0.44 -7.58 -8.14
C THR A 51 0.59 -6.53 -7.70
N ALA A 52 0.52 -5.34 -8.26
CA ALA A 52 1.35 -4.20 -7.87
C ALA A 52 0.62 -2.87 -8.10
N LEU A 53 0.99 -1.86 -7.31
CA LEU A 53 0.40 -0.52 -7.38
C LEU A 53 1.48 0.53 -7.09
N ASP A 54 1.74 1.40 -8.08
CA ASP A 54 2.67 2.52 -7.95
C ASP A 54 1.93 3.83 -7.73
N VAL A 55 2.08 4.39 -6.53
CA VAL A 55 1.53 5.71 -6.13
C VAL A 55 2.63 6.76 -5.91
N SER A 56 3.86 6.49 -6.37
CA SER A 56 5.01 7.37 -6.12
C SER A 56 4.85 8.78 -6.73
N GLY A 57 4.12 8.89 -7.85
CA GLY A 57 3.76 10.17 -8.48
C GLY A 57 2.59 10.90 -7.81
N CYS A 58 1.80 10.23 -6.97
CA CYS A 58 0.60 10.76 -6.33
C CYS A 58 0.92 11.48 -5.01
N THR A 59 1.77 12.51 -5.08
CA THR A 59 2.26 13.22 -3.87
C THR A 59 1.18 13.93 -3.06
N GLN A 60 0.03 14.24 -3.69
CA GLN A 60 -1.13 14.88 -3.06
C GLN A 60 -2.15 13.87 -2.49
N LEU A 61 -1.84 12.57 -2.55
CA LEU A 61 -2.76 11.51 -2.14
C LEU A 61 -3.03 11.58 -0.63
N MET A 62 -4.30 11.64 -0.27
CA MET A 62 -4.78 11.77 1.10
C MET A 62 -5.53 10.50 1.55
N TRP A 63 -6.23 9.85 0.63
CA TRP A 63 -6.99 8.61 0.88
C TRP A 63 -6.66 7.56 -0.18
N LEU A 64 -6.25 6.39 0.28
CA LEU A 64 -5.97 5.22 -0.56
C LEU A 64 -6.73 4.01 -0.04
N SER A 65 -7.64 3.47 -0.87
CA SER A 65 -8.29 2.18 -0.63
C SER A 65 -7.89 1.21 -1.73
N CYS A 66 -7.09 0.21 -1.37
CA CYS A 66 -6.59 -0.84 -2.25
C CYS A 66 -6.79 -2.25 -1.68
N PHE A 67 -7.73 -2.41 -0.74
CA PHE A 67 -8.10 -3.70 -0.17
C PHE A 67 -8.66 -4.67 -1.24
N GLU A 68 -8.69 -5.97 -0.93
CA GLU A 68 -9.18 -7.00 -1.85
C GLU A 68 -8.48 -6.94 -3.21
N ASN A 69 -7.15 -7.08 -3.16
CA ASN A 69 -6.25 -7.19 -4.31
C ASN A 69 -5.19 -8.27 -4.00
N LEU A 70 -4.17 -8.38 -4.84
CA LEU A 70 -3.10 -9.38 -4.72
C LEU A 70 -1.75 -8.74 -4.38
N LEU A 71 -1.74 -7.55 -3.76
CA LEU A 71 -0.51 -6.80 -3.47
C LEU A 71 0.33 -7.54 -2.45
N THR A 72 1.62 -7.72 -2.75
CA THR A 72 2.61 -8.31 -1.83
C THR A 72 3.51 -7.27 -1.16
N ALA A 73 3.56 -6.06 -1.73
CA ALA A 73 4.23 -4.89 -1.19
C ALA A 73 3.50 -3.62 -1.65
N LEU A 74 3.65 -2.54 -0.89
CA LEU A 74 3.14 -1.21 -1.21
C LEU A 74 4.10 -0.18 -0.60
N ASN A 75 4.39 0.87 -1.35
CA ASN A 75 5.27 1.95 -0.92
C ASN A 75 4.54 3.29 -1.03
N VAL A 76 4.32 3.95 0.10
CA VAL A 76 3.63 5.24 0.19
C VAL A 76 4.55 6.38 0.65
N SER A 77 5.88 6.19 0.58
CA SER A 77 6.87 7.17 1.07
C SER A 77 6.82 8.54 0.37
N ARG A 78 6.24 8.59 -0.83
CA ARG A 78 6.03 9.84 -1.59
C ARG A 78 4.66 10.47 -1.36
N CYS A 79 3.71 9.75 -0.77
CA CYS A 79 2.38 10.25 -0.45
C CYS A 79 2.40 11.02 0.88
N THR A 80 3.11 12.16 0.92
CA THR A 80 3.37 12.91 2.16
C THR A 80 2.11 13.47 2.82
N GLN A 81 1.01 13.59 2.07
CA GLN A 81 -0.30 14.05 2.55
C GLN A 81 -1.23 12.92 3.02
N LEU A 82 -0.79 11.65 2.96
CA LEU A 82 -1.65 10.50 3.24
C LEU A 82 -2.19 10.53 4.67
N LYS A 83 -3.50 10.33 4.80
CA LYS A 83 -4.24 10.33 6.07
C LYS A 83 -4.87 8.98 6.37
N GLN A 84 -5.30 8.26 5.34
CA GLN A 84 -5.98 6.98 5.47
C GLN A 84 -5.47 6.00 4.41
N LEU A 85 -5.18 4.78 4.85
CA LEU A 85 -4.78 3.67 4.01
C LEU A 85 -5.56 2.41 4.38
N ASP A 86 -6.44 1.97 3.49
CA ASP A 86 -7.17 0.71 3.63
C ASP A 86 -6.55 -0.32 2.67
N CYS A 87 -5.89 -1.34 3.24
CA CYS A 87 -5.11 -2.31 2.47
C CYS A 87 -5.30 -3.76 2.91
N PHE A 88 -6.30 -4.04 3.75
CA PHE A 88 -6.68 -5.39 4.16
C PHE A 88 -7.00 -6.32 2.99
N ARG A 89 -7.05 -7.64 3.23
CA ARG A 89 -7.28 -8.66 2.18
C ARG A 89 -6.36 -8.48 0.96
N ASN A 90 -5.07 -8.28 1.24
CA ASN A 90 -3.98 -8.38 0.28
C ASN A 90 -3.02 -9.51 0.70
N ASN A 91 -1.90 -9.68 -0.02
CA ASN A 91 -0.92 -10.74 0.19
C ASN A 91 0.37 -10.23 0.89
N PHE A 92 0.28 -9.21 1.76
CA PHE A 92 1.44 -8.74 2.53
C PHE A 92 1.87 -9.78 3.58
N SER A 93 3.15 -10.10 3.56
CA SER A 93 3.84 -10.78 4.67
C SER A 93 4.08 -9.81 5.83
N THR A 94 4.44 -10.33 7.00
CA THR A 94 4.85 -9.52 8.16
C THR A 94 5.98 -8.55 7.80
N ALA A 95 6.99 -9.01 7.05
CA ALA A 95 8.10 -8.17 6.61
C ALA A 95 7.63 -7.05 5.66
N ALA A 96 6.72 -7.36 4.74
CA ALA A 96 6.15 -6.35 3.83
C ALA A 96 5.32 -5.31 4.58
N LEU A 97 4.56 -5.70 5.60
CA LEU A 97 3.84 -4.78 6.48
C LEU A 97 4.79 -3.85 7.23
N ASN A 98 5.90 -4.38 7.77
CA ASN A 98 6.91 -3.55 8.44
C ASN A 98 7.51 -2.51 7.47
N GLN A 99 7.79 -2.90 6.23
CA GLN A 99 8.25 -1.95 5.19
C GLN A 99 7.18 -0.92 4.84
N LEU A 100 5.91 -1.33 4.75
CA LEU A 100 4.80 -0.41 4.53
C LEU A 100 4.71 0.61 5.66
N TYR A 101 4.77 0.20 6.93
CA TYR A 101 4.78 1.11 8.08
C TYR A 101 5.97 2.07 8.04
N CYS A 102 7.16 1.59 7.64
CA CYS A 102 8.31 2.45 7.42
C CYS A 102 8.08 3.49 6.32
N SER A 103 7.28 3.18 5.31
CA SER A 103 6.95 4.10 4.21
C SER A 103 5.84 5.11 4.55
N LEU A 104 5.09 4.90 5.62
CA LEU A 104 4.06 5.87 6.05
C LEU A 104 4.69 7.25 6.30
N PRO A 105 4.01 8.36 5.95
CA PRO A 105 4.50 9.69 6.25
C PRO A 105 4.47 9.93 7.76
N ASN A 106 5.43 10.73 8.26
CA ASN A 106 5.41 11.18 9.64
C ASN A 106 4.32 12.24 9.81
N ARG A 107 3.36 12.00 10.72
CA ARG A 107 2.24 12.88 11.02
C ARG A 107 2.32 13.51 12.42
N SER A 108 3.48 13.51 13.07
CA SER A 108 3.65 14.18 14.37
C SER A 108 3.18 15.63 14.32
N GLY A 109 2.38 16.04 15.31
CA GLY A 109 1.79 17.39 15.37
C GLY A 109 0.52 17.60 14.52
N LEU A 110 0.03 16.56 13.85
CA LEU A 110 -1.24 16.57 13.10
C LEU A 110 -2.27 15.65 13.78
N SER A 111 -3.49 15.62 13.26
CA SER A 111 -4.41 14.52 13.55
C SER A 111 -3.79 13.19 13.09
N TYR A 112 -3.99 12.15 13.89
CA TYR A 112 -3.49 10.81 13.57
C TYR A 112 -3.97 10.35 12.18
N GLY A 113 -3.14 9.56 11.51
CA GLY A 113 -3.56 8.82 10.32
C GLY A 113 -4.12 7.46 10.70
N THR A 114 -4.83 6.80 9.78
CA THR A 114 -5.38 5.45 10.00
C THR A 114 -4.87 4.49 8.94
N ILE A 115 -4.36 3.34 9.37
CA ILE A 115 -4.02 2.23 8.48
C ILE A 115 -4.83 1.00 8.87
N ARG A 116 -5.47 0.39 7.87
CA ARG A 116 -6.31 -0.80 8.02
C ARG A 116 -5.73 -1.99 7.24
N PRO A 117 -4.76 -2.72 7.82
CA PRO A 117 -4.09 -3.83 7.15
C PRO A 117 -4.80 -5.19 7.33
N ALA A 118 -5.84 -5.27 8.15
CA ALA A 118 -6.71 -6.44 8.26
C ALA A 118 -8.15 -5.95 8.47
N LYS A 119 -9.13 -6.63 7.90
CA LYS A 119 -10.54 -6.24 8.01
C LYS A 119 -11.07 -6.45 9.43
N ASP A 120 -10.79 -7.62 9.99
CA ASP A 120 -11.17 -8.08 11.31
C ASP A 120 -10.26 -9.26 11.73
N ALA A 121 -10.52 -9.90 12.87
CA ALA A 121 -9.72 -11.03 13.37
C ALA A 121 -9.84 -12.32 12.50
N SER A 122 -10.82 -12.40 11.61
CA SER A 122 -10.99 -13.52 10.68
C SER A 122 -10.28 -13.30 9.33
N ASP A 123 -9.71 -12.12 9.11
CA ASP A 123 -8.97 -11.79 7.89
C ASP A 123 -7.76 -12.75 7.72
N PRO A 124 -7.55 -13.36 6.53
CA PRO A 124 -6.39 -14.23 6.30
C PRO A 124 -5.04 -13.57 6.59
N GLN A 125 -4.95 -12.24 6.44
CA GLN A 125 -3.76 -11.45 6.72
C GLN A 125 -3.58 -11.13 8.22
N HIS A 126 -4.59 -11.36 9.06
CA HIS A 126 -4.61 -10.98 10.47
C HIS A 126 -3.37 -11.46 11.25
N ALA A 127 -2.97 -12.73 11.08
CA ALA A 127 -1.79 -13.27 11.77
C ALA A 127 -0.50 -12.52 11.41
N ASN A 128 -0.33 -12.14 10.13
CA ASN A 128 0.82 -11.37 9.68
C ASN A 128 0.82 -9.96 10.28
N VAL A 129 -0.36 -9.34 10.43
CA VAL A 129 -0.52 -8.02 11.08
C VAL A 129 -0.17 -8.11 12.56
N ILE A 130 -0.66 -9.11 13.28
CA ILE A 130 -0.32 -9.27 14.71
C ILE A 130 1.18 -9.45 14.89
N ALA A 131 1.85 -10.22 14.04
CA ALA A 131 3.30 -10.41 14.09
C ALA A 131 4.12 -9.18 13.62
N SER A 132 3.49 -8.18 13.00
CA SER A 132 4.16 -6.99 12.47
C SER A 132 4.52 -5.98 13.56
N SER A 133 5.34 -4.99 13.21
CA SER A 133 5.84 -3.96 14.13
C SER A 133 5.01 -2.69 13.96
N GLY A 134 3.73 -2.76 14.37
CA GLY A 134 2.80 -1.63 14.33
C GLY A 134 3.27 -0.40 15.12
N SER A 135 4.18 -0.60 16.08
CA SER A 135 4.90 0.47 16.80
C SER A 135 5.59 1.47 15.86
N ILE A 136 6.03 1.04 14.67
CA ILE A 136 6.58 1.92 13.63
C ILE A 136 5.54 2.92 13.14
N ALA A 137 4.33 2.46 12.84
CA ALA A 137 3.23 3.31 12.39
C ALA A 137 2.79 4.26 13.52
N ILE A 138 2.63 3.73 14.74
CA ILE A 138 2.27 4.48 15.94
C ILE A 138 3.28 5.61 16.21
N GLY A 139 4.59 5.33 16.11
CA GLY A 139 5.64 6.34 16.25
C GLY A 139 5.58 7.48 15.22
N LYS A 140 4.89 7.25 14.09
CA LYS A 140 4.64 8.25 13.05
C LYS A 140 3.26 8.92 13.18
N ASN A 141 2.57 8.74 14.32
CA ASN A 141 1.21 9.23 14.58
C ASN A 141 0.16 8.59 13.67
N TRP A 142 0.21 7.25 13.55
CA TRP A 142 -0.82 6.45 12.88
C TRP A 142 -1.44 5.43 13.83
N GLU A 143 -2.74 5.20 13.68
CA GLU A 143 -3.47 4.12 14.32
C GLU A 143 -3.53 2.91 13.39
N VAL A 144 -3.11 1.75 13.90
CA VAL A 144 -3.26 0.46 13.22
C VAL A 144 -4.55 -0.16 13.73
N GLN A 145 -5.56 -0.23 12.87
CA GLN A 145 -6.92 -0.60 13.27
C GLN A 145 -7.58 -1.53 12.26
N TYR A 146 -8.64 -2.21 12.69
CA TYR A 146 -9.54 -2.95 11.80
C TYR A 146 -10.46 -2.01 11.02
N ASP A 147 -11.28 -2.58 10.13
CA ASP A 147 -12.31 -1.83 9.40
C ASP A 147 -13.32 -1.16 10.33
N ASN A 148 -13.70 -1.85 11.41
CA ASN A 148 -14.57 -1.33 12.46
C ASN A 148 -13.90 -0.37 13.46
N GLU A 149 -12.70 0.12 13.13
CA GLU A 149 -11.93 1.11 13.92
C GLU A 149 -11.41 0.61 15.27
N SER A 150 -11.57 -0.68 15.58
CA SER A 150 -10.93 -1.27 16.75
C SER A 150 -9.41 -1.38 16.55
N ILE A 151 -8.64 -0.93 17.53
CA ILE A 151 -7.16 -0.95 17.48
C ILE A 151 -6.63 -2.39 17.44
N ILE A 152 -5.62 -2.61 16.61
CA ILE A 152 -4.92 -3.89 16.49
C ILE A 152 -3.63 -3.82 17.32
N SER A 153 -3.52 -4.66 18.34
CA SER A 153 -2.29 -4.83 19.11
C SER A 153 -1.30 -5.73 18.36
N THR A 154 -0.15 -5.19 18.00
CA THR A 154 0.90 -5.93 17.27
C THR A 154 2.08 -6.28 18.19
N THR A 155 2.82 -7.36 17.91
CA THR A 155 3.90 -7.88 18.76
C THR A 155 5.30 -7.72 18.19
N GLY A 156 5.44 -7.33 16.93
CA GLY A 156 6.74 -7.14 16.28
C GLY A 156 7.53 -5.99 16.89
N THR A 157 8.85 -6.15 16.90
CA THR A 157 9.81 -5.19 17.49
C THR A 157 10.85 -4.69 16.48
N GLU A 158 10.62 -4.94 15.19
CA GLU A 158 11.49 -4.45 14.13
C GLU A 158 11.47 -2.91 14.09
N THR A 159 12.59 -2.36 13.65
CA THR A 159 12.74 -0.92 13.42
C THR A 159 13.03 -0.68 11.94
N CYS A 160 12.75 0.53 11.46
CA CYS A 160 13.16 0.92 10.12
C CYS A 160 14.69 0.99 10.05
N GLY A 161 15.32 0.13 9.25
CA GLY A 161 16.77 0.15 9.04
C GLY A 161 17.27 1.47 8.42
N PRO A 162 18.57 1.81 8.58
CA PRO A 162 19.13 3.03 8.01
C PRO A 162 19.12 2.98 6.47
N ALA A 163 18.67 4.08 5.86
CA ALA A 163 18.62 4.39 4.43
C ALA A 163 17.78 3.45 3.53
N GLN A 164 16.56 3.88 3.22
CA GLN A 164 15.98 3.83 1.86
C GLN A 164 15.95 2.46 1.14
N ASN A 165 15.67 1.36 1.84
CA ASN A 165 15.27 0.09 1.21
C ASN A 165 13.78 0.10 0.79
N TYR A 166 13.26 1.27 0.41
CA TYR A 166 11.91 1.32 -0.12
C TYR A 166 11.89 0.56 -1.44
N TYR A 167 10.87 -0.27 -1.62
CA TYR A 167 10.66 -0.91 -2.90
C TYR A 167 10.45 0.18 -3.96
N ASP A 168 11.47 0.41 -4.79
CA ASP A 168 11.33 1.23 -5.99
C ASP A 168 10.54 0.40 -6.99
N PHE A 169 9.36 0.88 -7.37
CA PHE A 169 8.58 0.27 -8.43
C PHE A 169 9.27 0.53 -9.76
N LYS A 170 9.53 -0.53 -10.53
CA LYS A 170 9.87 -0.39 -11.95
C LYS A 170 8.71 -0.94 -12.77
N ALA A 171 8.44 -0.29 -13.91
CA ALA A 171 7.51 -0.75 -14.93
C ALA A 171 7.62 -2.27 -15.13
N GLY A 172 6.48 -2.98 -15.04
CA GLY A 172 6.40 -4.44 -15.07
C GLY A 172 6.05 -5.11 -13.73
N GLY A 173 5.62 -4.36 -12.71
CA GLY A 173 5.10 -4.94 -11.46
C GLY A 173 6.17 -5.51 -10.51
N LEU A 174 7.43 -5.13 -10.71
CA LEU A 174 8.55 -5.63 -9.91
C LEU A 174 8.96 -4.61 -8.85
N TYR A 175 9.00 -5.07 -7.60
CA TYR A 175 9.52 -4.35 -6.46
C TYR A 175 11.00 -4.67 -6.26
N TYR A 176 11.86 -3.66 -6.24
CA TYR A 176 13.30 -3.83 -6.04
C TYR A 176 13.73 -3.33 -4.68
N LYS A 177 14.51 -4.13 -3.94
CA LYS A 177 15.19 -3.69 -2.73
C LYS A 177 16.47 -2.96 -3.14
N LYS A 178 16.55 -1.67 -2.87
CA LYS A 178 17.76 -0.88 -3.10
C LYS A 178 18.61 -0.87 -1.84
N THR A 179 19.60 -1.76 -1.76
CA THR A 179 20.63 -1.68 -0.72
C THR A 179 21.72 -0.70 -1.13
N SER A 180 22.41 -0.10 -0.16
CA SER A 180 23.57 0.77 -0.37
C SER A 180 24.63 0.05 -1.22
N GLY A 181 24.61 0.32 -2.54
CA GLY A 181 25.54 -0.21 -3.52
C GLY A 181 25.00 -1.28 -4.49
N SER A 182 23.75 -1.76 -4.37
CA SER A 182 23.18 -2.73 -5.32
C SER A 182 21.65 -2.77 -5.33
N THR A 183 21.07 -2.96 -6.52
CA THR A 183 19.62 -3.16 -6.70
C THR A 183 19.34 -4.65 -6.76
N VAL A 184 18.72 -5.22 -5.72
CA VAL A 184 18.35 -6.64 -5.68
C VAL A 184 16.89 -6.78 -6.09
N ARG A 185 16.61 -7.63 -7.09
CA ARG A 185 15.24 -8.03 -7.45
C ARG A 185 14.60 -8.74 -6.27
N VAL A 186 13.43 -8.28 -5.83
CA VAL A 186 12.55 -9.05 -4.95
C VAL A 186 11.40 -9.56 -5.82
N THR A 187 11.70 -10.56 -6.65
CA THR A 187 10.67 -11.37 -7.28
C THR A 187 10.21 -12.42 -6.28
N THR A 188 8.90 -12.58 -6.10
CA THR A 188 8.35 -13.79 -5.52
C THR A 188 8.67 -14.96 -6.45
N GLU A 189 9.74 -15.68 -6.15
CA GLU A 189 9.88 -17.10 -6.49
C GLU A 189 10.33 -17.83 -5.22
N GLN A 190 9.36 -18.42 -4.51
CA GLN A 190 9.57 -19.77 -4.02
C GLN A 190 8.55 -20.66 -4.73
N SER A 191 8.90 -21.06 -5.95
CA SER A 191 8.45 -22.32 -6.53
C SER A 191 9.65 -23.28 -6.51
N THR A 192 9.58 -24.26 -5.60
CA THR A 192 10.22 -25.59 -5.64
C THR A 192 11.65 -25.72 -6.20
N LEU A 193 12.60 -26.16 -5.36
CA LEU A 193 13.47 -27.34 -5.58
C LEU A 193 14.47 -27.53 -4.43
N ASN A 194 14.17 -28.46 -3.53
CA ASN A 194 14.94 -29.68 -3.29
C ASN A 194 14.03 -30.71 -2.60
#